data_AF-A0A1I1U912-F1
#
_entry.id   AF-A0A1I1U912-F1
#
_cell.length_a   1.000
_cell.length_b   1.000
_cell.length_c   1.000
_cell.angle_alpha   90.00
_cell.angle_beta   90.00
_cell.angle_gamma   90.00
#
_symmetry.space_group_name_H-M   'P 1'
#
loop_
_entity.id
_entity.type
_entity.pdbx_description
1 polymer ?
#
loop_
_entity_poly.entity_id
_entity_poly.type
_entity_poly.pdbx_seq_one_letter_code
_entity_poly.pdbx_strand_id
1 'polypeptide(L)'
;LAKQKEKEKESGSEDSEKEKAIAAAKAKAAAAAKAKAAALAKQKASEGGSVDDEKEKAIAVAKAKAAAAAKARAAGGKKEEEVKVEQPSQNQPYLDRYVQAITVKFGEGVLEDFYINRLSKDVPTLVVKVAHYYEVMELLKKDPELVFSYMSELHATDFATHMEVYVHLFSYGKKQSVAVKVKLDRDEPRVPSIVSLWSGADWPEREAYDLLGVVFEGHPNLKRILMPDDWIGYPLRKDYEPFDAGV
;
A
#
# COMPACT_ATOMS: atom_id res chain seq x y z
N LEU A 1 -7.59 -16.81 -30.60
CA LEU A 1 -6.22 -17.36 -30.47
C LEU A 1 -5.14 -16.56 -31.22
N ALA A 2 -5.33 -16.13 -32.48
CA ALA A 2 -4.32 -15.30 -33.17
C ALA A 2 -4.20 -13.85 -32.65
N LYS A 3 -5.31 -13.21 -32.25
CA LYS A 3 -5.35 -11.82 -31.75
C LYS A 3 -4.82 -11.63 -30.32
N GLN A 4 -4.68 -12.70 -29.53
CA GLN A 4 -4.09 -12.67 -28.19
C GLN A 4 -2.55 -12.75 -28.23
N LYS A 5 -2.00 -13.46 -29.23
CA LYS A 5 -0.55 -13.61 -29.40
C LYS A 5 0.16 -12.35 -29.91
N GLU A 6 -0.54 -11.44 -30.59
CA GLU A 6 0.04 -10.14 -30.98
C GLU A 6 0.09 -9.15 -29.80
N LYS A 7 -0.95 -9.13 -28.96
CA LYS A 7 -1.03 -8.23 -27.80
C LYS A 7 0.00 -8.56 -26.70
N GLU A 8 0.30 -9.85 -26.50
CA GLU A 8 1.36 -10.30 -25.58
C GLU A 8 2.78 -10.02 -26.12
N LYS A 9 2.94 -9.88 -27.43
CA LYS A 9 4.23 -9.56 -28.07
C LYS A 9 4.56 -8.07 -28.01
N GLU A 10 3.56 -7.19 -28.14
CA GLU A 10 3.71 -5.74 -27.99
C GLU A 10 3.99 -5.35 -26.52
N SER A 11 3.27 -5.92 -25.55
CA SER A 11 3.47 -5.62 -24.13
C SER A 11 4.84 -6.07 -23.61
N GLY A 12 5.39 -7.16 -24.16
CA GLY A 12 6.73 -7.64 -23.82
C GLY A 12 7.88 -6.80 -24.40
N SER A 13 7.65 -6.08 -25.51
CA SER A 13 8.67 -5.18 -26.07
C SER A 13 8.76 -3.84 -25.34
N GLU A 14 7.64 -3.28 -24.90
CA GLU A 14 7.60 -1.98 -24.20
C GLU A 14 8.22 -2.06 -22.80
N ASP A 15 8.07 -3.19 -22.10
CA ASP A 15 8.65 -3.39 -20.77
C ASP A 15 10.19 -3.55 -20.83
N SER A 16 10.69 -4.22 -21.88
CA SER A 16 12.13 -4.36 -22.17
C SER A 16 12.80 -3.01 -22.48
N GLU A 17 12.09 -2.11 -23.18
CA GLU A 17 12.62 -0.78 -23.52
C GLU A 17 12.63 0.15 -22.30
N LYS A 18 11.62 0.08 -21.43
CA LYS A 18 11.62 0.79 -20.14
C LYS A 18 12.74 0.34 -19.22
N GLU A 19 13.00 -0.96 -19.11
CA GLU A 19 14.12 -1.46 -18.29
C GLU A 19 15.50 -1.02 -18.84
N LYS A 20 15.69 -1.05 -20.17
CA LYS A 20 16.91 -0.55 -20.81
C LYS A 20 17.09 0.96 -20.62
N ALA A 21 16.00 1.74 -20.65
CA ALA A 21 16.05 3.18 -20.39
C ALA A 21 16.44 3.50 -18.94
N ILE A 22 15.93 2.75 -17.96
CA ILE A 22 16.28 2.90 -16.54
C ILE A 22 17.75 2.52 -16.29
N ALA A 23 18.24 1.46 -16.94
CA ALA A 23 19.65 1.05 -16.85
C ALA A 23 20.60 2.09 -17.47
N ALA A 24 20.24 2.65 -18.63
CA ALA A 24 21.01 3.70 -19.29
C ALA A 24 21.03 5.01 -18.47
N ALA A 25 19.91 5.38 -17.84
CA ALA A 25 19.83 6.54 -16.96
C ALA A 25 20.71 6.38 -15.71
N LYS A 26 20.72 5.19 -15.09
CA LYS A 26 21.60 4.88 -13.95
C LYS A 26 23.09 4.90 -14.32
N ALA A 27 23.44 4.39 -15.50
CA ALA A 27 24.82 4.43 -16.01
C ALA A 27 25.29 5.87 -16.29
N LYS A 28 24.41 6.71 -16.87
CA LYS A 28 24.71 8.13 -17.14
C LYS A 28 24.86 8.95 -15.85
N ALA A 29 24.05 8.67 -14.83
CA ALA A 29 24.17 9.29 -13.51
C ALA A 29 25.49 8.90 -12.79
N ALA A 30 25.91 7.65 -12.89
CA ALA A 30 27.18 7.18 -12.34
C ALA A 30 28.40 7.80 -13.04
N ALA A 31 28.35 7.98 -14.36
CA ALA A 31 29.40 8.63 -15.14
C ALA A 31 29.52 10.13 -14.81
N ALA A 32 28.38 10.83 -14.64
CA ALA A 32 28.35 12.24 -14.25
C ALA A 32 28.91 12.46 -12.84
N ALA A 33 28.62 11.57 -11.88
CA ALA A 33 29.18 11.63 -10.54
C ALA A 33 30.72 11.41 -10.54
N LYS A 34 31.21 10.50 -11.39
CA LYS A 34 32.66 10.23 -11.52
C LYS A 34 33.40 11.39 -12.18
N ALA A 35 32.79 12.05 -13.17
CA ALA A 35 33.35 13.24 -13.81
C ALA A 35 33.40 14.44 -12.85
N LYS A 36 32.36 14.63 -12.03
CA LYS A 36 32.31 15.71 -11.02
C LYS A 36 33.35 15.51 -9.92
N ALA A 37 33.59 14.26 -9.50
CA ALA A 37 34.64 13.92 -8.55
C ALA A 37 36.06 14.14 -9.12
N ALA A 38 36.29 13.83 -10.40
CA ALA A 38 37.56 14.08 -11.06
C ALA A 38 37.86 15.57 -11.28
N ALA A 39 36.82 16.38 -11.57
CA ALA A 39 36.93 17.83 -11.68
C ALA A 39 37.28 18.50 -10.34
N LEU A 40 36.63 18.07 -9.25
CA LEU A 40 36.92 18.52 -7.88
C LEU A 40 38.34 18.13 -7.41
N ALA A 41 38.88 17.01 -7.90
CA ALA A 41 40.25 16.59 -7.61
C ALA A 41 41.29 17.43 -8.36
N LYS A 42 41.00 17.85 -9.62
CA LYS A 42 41.88 18.75 -10.39
C LYS A 42 41.89 20.18 -9.85
N GLN A 43 40.76 20.66 -9.33
CA GLN A 43 40.66 22.01 -8.77
C GLN A 43 41.41 22.17 -7.44
N LYS A 44 41.64 21.07 -6.70
CA LYS A 44 42.42 21.07 -5.44
C LYS A 44 43.93 20.89 -5.64
N ALA A 45 44.41 20.71 -6.87
CA ALA A 45 45.82 20.54 -7.18
C ALA A 45 46.55 21.85 -7.53
N SER A 46 45.85 22.99 -7.58
CA SER A 46 46.43 24.29 -7.96
C SER A 46 46.70 25.26 -6.80
N GLU A 47 46.46 24.88 -5.55
CA GLU A 47 46.84 25.68 -4.38
C GLU A 47 47.86 24.89 -3.56
N GLY A 48 49.14 25.23 -3.76
CA GLY A 48 50.27 24.61 -3.08
C GLY A 48 50.32 24.94 -1.58
N GLY A 49 50.64 23.93 -0.78
CA GLY A 49 50.90 24.07 0.66
C GLY A 49 51.16 22.72 1.32
N SER A 50 52.42 22.48 1.69
CA SER A 50 53.01 21.27 2.28
C SER A 50 52.53 20.98 3.70
N VAL A 51 51.95 19.78 3.95
CA VAL A 51 51.99 19.02 5.22
C VAL A 51 51.67 17.56 4.87
N ASP A 52 52.69 16.74 4.58
CA ASP A 52 52.50 15.47 3.87
C ASP A 52 52.24 14.21 4.75
N ASP A 53 52.58 14.15 6.04
CA ASP A 53 52.51 12.86 6.76
C ASP A 53 51.17 12.54 7.49
N GLU A 54 50.42 13.53 7.99
CA GLU A 54 49.16 13.29 8.73
C GLU A 54 47.95 13.10 7.80
N LYS A 55 47.98 13.74 6.63
CA LYS A 55 46.89 13.68 5.65
C LYS A 55 46.86 12.34 4.91
N GLU A 56 48.04 11.75 4.65
CA GLU A 56 48.14 10.40 4.08
C GLU A 56 47.64 9.32 5.04
N LYS A 57 47.94 9.42 6.35
CA LYS A 57 47.38 8.51 7.37
C LYS A 57 45.86 8.64 7.49
N ALA A 58 45.31 9.86 7.43
CA ALA A 58 43.87 10.07 7.46
C ALA A 58 43.14 9.51 6.21
N ILE A 59 43.75 9.64 5.03
CA ILE A 59 43.20 9.09 3.78
C ILE A 59 43.32 7.56 3.74
N ALA A 60 44.39 6.98 4.30
CA ALA A 60 44.55 5.54 4.45
C ALA A 60 43.52 4.93 5.42
N VAL A 61 43.27 5.58 6.55
CA VAL A 61 42.23 5.18 7.52
C VAL A 61 40.83 5.32 6.91
N ALA A 62 40.56 6.39 6.15
CA ALA A 62 39.29 6.57 5.45
C ALA A 62 39.09 5.54 4.33
N LYS A 63 40.14 5.20 3.56
CA LYS A 63 40.10 4.13 2.56
C LYS A 63 39.93 2.75 3.20
N ALA A 64 40.57 2.48 4.33
CA ALA A 64 40.40 1.22 5.06
C ALA A 64 38.99 1.07 5.64
N LYS A 65 38.41 2.16 6.17
CA LYS A 65 37.03 2.18 6.68
C LYS A 65 35.99 2.08 5.55
N ALA A 66 36.26 2.70 4.39
CA ALA A 66 35.44 2.56 3.19
C ALA A 66 35.54 1.16 2.56
N ALA A 67 36.73 0.55 2.57
CA ALA A 67 36.92 -0.84 2.13
C ALA A 67 36.25 -1.83 3.09
N ALA A 68 36.29 -1.59 4.40
CA ALA A 68 35.58 -2.41 5.39
C ALA A 68 34.05 -2.25 5.27
N ALA A 69 33.54 -1.04 5.01
CA ALA A 69 32.12 -0.81 4.74
C ALA A 69 31.67 -1.43 3.40
N ALA A 70 32.52 -1.41 2.37
CA ALA A 70 32.26 -2.08 1.11
C ALA A 70 32.32 -3.62 1.26
N LYS A 71 33.22 -4.15 2.09
CA LYS A 71 33.31 -5.58 2.40
C LYS A 71 32.17 -6.05 3.30
N ALA A 72 31.66 -5.22 4.20
CA ALA A 72 30.44 -5.47 4.97
C ALA A 72 29.19 -5.42 4.07
N ARG A 73 29.16 -4.55 3.06
CA ARG A 73 28.10 -4.53 2.04
C ARG A 73 28.21 -5.66 1.01
N ALA A 74 29.41 -6.18 0.76
CA ALA A 74 29.64 -7.34 -0.11
C ALA A 74 29.51 -8.69 0.63
N ALA A 75 29.73 -8.71 1.95
CA ALA A 75 29.42 -9.83 2.84
C ALA A 75 27.94 -9.84 3.29
N GLY A 76 27.22 -8.72 3.11
CA GLY A 76 25.80 -8.72 2.80
C GLY A 76 25.58 -9.28 1.40
N GLY A 77 26.07 -10.51 1.18
CA GLY A 77 25.76 -11.29 -0.01
C GLY A 77 24.25 -11.30 -0.17
N LYS A 78 23.80 -11.27 -1.43
CA LYS A 78 22.43 -11.56 -1.83
C LYS A 78 21.82 -12.53 -0.82
N LYS A 79 21.00 -12.01 0.09
CA LYS A 79 19.86 -12.79 0.52
C LYS A 79 19.08 -12.90 -0.77
N GLU A 80 19.33 -13.97 -1.51
CA GLU A 80 18.23 -14.65 -2.17
C GLU A 80 17.12 -14.60 -1.13
N GLU A 81 16.03 -13.89 -1.44
CA GLU A 81 14.79 -14.17 -0.78
C GLU A 81 14.57 -15.65 -1.02
N GLU A 82 15.06 -16.47 -0.08
CA GLU A 82 14.43 -17.73 0.22
C GLU A 82 12.97 -17.34 0.32
N VAL A 83 12.22 -17.67 -0.74
CA VAL A 83 10.80 -17.86 -0.64
C VAL A 83 10.67 -18.97 0.38
N LYS A 84 10.67 -18.58 1.67
CA LYS A 84 10.21 -19.42 2.75
C LYS A 84 8.83 -19.81 2.26
N VAL A 85 8.69 -21.08 1.90
CA VAL A 85 7.39 -21.70 1.72
C VAL A 85 6.77 -21.64 3.11
N GLU A 86 6.19 -20.48 3.41
CA GLU A 86 5.65 -20.20 4.73
C GLU A 86 4.48 -21.14 4.93
N GLN A 87 4.50 -21.80 6.07
CA GLN A 87 3.48 -22.76 6.46
C GLN A 87 2.10 -22.10 6.31
N PRO A 88 1.09 -22.84 5.82
CA PRO A 88 -0.25 -22.31 5.67
C PRO A 88 -0.70 -21.78 7.03
N SER A 89 -1.17 -20.53 7.05
CA SER A 89 -1.62 -19.93 8.29
C SER A 89 -2.76 -20.75 8.91
N GLN A 90 -2.86 -20.72 10.24
CA GLN A 90 -3.95 -21.37 10.96
C GLN A 90 -5.33 -20.88 10.51
N ASN A 91 -5.40 -19.66 9.94
CA ASN A 91 -6.63 -19.04 9.48
C ASN A 91 -6.96 -19.31 8.00
N GLN A 92 -6.12 -20.04 7.28
CA GLN A 92 -6.36 -20.40 5.87
C GLN A 92 -7.72 -21.10 5.66
N PRO A 93 -8.12 -22.10 6.49
CA PRO A 93 -9.42 -22.77 6.31
C PRO A 93 -10.62 -21.82 6.49
N TYR A 94 -10.46 -20.75 7.27
CA TYR A 94 -11.52 -19.75 7.45
C TYR A 94 -11.63 -18.86 6.22
N LEU A 95 -10.50 -18.43 5.65
CA LEU A 95 -10.49 -17.69 4.39
C LEU A 95 -11.18 -18.48 3.27
N ASP A 96 -10.80 -19.75 3.11
CA ASP A 96 -11.37 -20.61 2.08
C ASP A 96 -12.89 -20.78 2.25
N ARG A 97 -13.36 -20.91 3.50
CA ARG A 97 -14.80 -20.96 3.82
C ARG A 97 -15.52 -19.66 3.46
N TYR A 98 -14.94 -18.50 3.75
CA TYR A 98 -15.55 -17.21 3.44
C TYR A 98 -15.65 -17.00 1.93
N VAL A 99 -14.58 -17.32 1.20
CA VAL A 99 -14.54 -17.27 -0.26
C VAL A 99 -15.58 -18.21 -0.86
N GLN A 100 -15.67 -19.44 -0.35
CA GLN A 100 -16.68 -20.40 -0.80
C GLN A 100 -18.10 -19.89 -0.58
N ALA A 101 -18.41 -19.35 0.61
CA ALA A 101 -19.74 -18.82 0.92
C ALA A 101 -20.14 -17.67 -0.01
N ILE A 102 -19.19 -16.76 -0.31
CA ILE A 102 -19.40 -15.63 -1.22
C ILE A 102 -19.59 -16.13 -2.66
N THR A 103 -18.71 -17.00 -3.14
CA THR A 103 -18.78 -17.54 -4.51
C THR A 103 -20.04 -18.36 -4.76
N VAL A 104 -20.50 -19.14 -3.78
CA VAL A 104 -21.74 -19.93 -3.90
C VAL A 104 -22.97 -19.03 -4.04
N LYS A 105 -23.01 -17.90 -3.34
CA LYS A 105 -24.18 -17.02 -3.32
C LYS A 105 -24.20 -16.00 -4.46
N PHE A 106 -23.04 -15.46 -4.82
CA PHE A 106 -22.93 -14.32 -5.74
C PHE A 106 -22.18 -14.65 -7.04
N GLY A 107 -21.53 -15.81 -7.13
CA GLY A 107 -20.79 -16.27 -8.31
C GLY A 107 -19.31 -15.86 -8.32
N GLU A 108 -18.62 -16.27 -9.39
CA GLU A 108 -17.21 -15.93 -9.63
C GLU A 108 -17.09 -14.49 -10.13
N GLY A 109 -16.17 -13.71 -9.54
CA GLY A 109 -15.88 -12.33 -9.94
C GLY A 109 -16.33 -11.23 -8.98
N VAL A 110 -16.87 -11.60 -7.81
CA VAL A 110 -17.25 -10.68 -6.73
C VAL A 110 -16.04 -10.17 -5.95
N LEU A 111 -15.08 -11.08 -5.72
CA LEU A 111 -13.80 -10.79 -5.08
C LEU A 111 -12.76 -10.43 -6.14
N GLU A 112 -12.01 -9.36 -5.92
CA GLU A 112 -10.83 -9.02 -6.72
C GLU A 112 -9.62 -9.81 -6.27
N ASP A 113 -9.48 -10.00 -4.95
CA ASP A 113 -8.37 -10.68 -4.31
C ASP A 113 -8.80 -11.19 -2.93
N PHE A 114 -8.10 -12.18 -2.40
CA PHE A 114 -8.30 -12.69 -1.06
C PHE A 114 -7.01 -13.33 -0.54
N TYR A 115 -6.59 -12.94 0.66
CA TYR A 115 -5.32 -13.39 1.22
C TYR A 115 -5.32 -13.36 2.75
N ILE A 116 -4.36 -14.05 3.34
CA ILE A 116 -4.07 -13.95 4.77
C ILE A 116 -3.12 -12.78 5.01
N ASN A 117 -3.57 -11.79 5.77
CA ASN A 117 -2.74 -10.64 6.11
C ASN A 117 -1.83 -10.97 7.31
N ARG A 118 -0.60 -11.39 7.02
CA ARG A 118 0.39 -11.73 8.06
C ARG A 118 0.78 -10.55 8.95
N LEU A 119 0.74 -9.34 8.43
CA LEU A 119 1.04 -8.13 9.20
C LEU A 119 -0.06 -7.83 10.22
N SER A 120 -1.29 -8.26 9.94
CA SER A 120 -2.44 -8.11 10.83
C SER A 120 -2.77 -9.42 11.55
N LYS A 121 -1.75 -10.11 12.10
CA LYS A 121 -1.92 -11.35 12.88
C LYS A 121 -2.67 -12.45 12.12
N ASP A 122 -2.34 -12.61 10.83
CA ASP A 122 -2.96 -13.59 9.94
C ASP A 122 -4.48 -13.44 9.77
N VAL A 123 -5.01 -12.22 9.85
CA VAL A 123 -6.45 -11.99 9.62
C VAL A 123 -6.82 -12.28 8.15
N PRO A 124 -7.83 -13.13 7.88
CA PRO A 124 -8.39 -13.32 6.55
C PRO A 124 -8.86 -11.99 5.96
N THR A 125 -8.33 -11.59 4.81
CA THR A 125 -8.68 -10.34 4.13
C THR A 125 -9.32 -10.63 2.78
N LEU A 126 -10.47 -10.03 2.54
CA LEU A 126 -11.24 -10.12 1.31
C LEU A 126 -11.21 -8.76 0.61
N VAL A 127 -10.81 -8.71 -0.66
CA VAL A 127 -10.90 -7.52 -1.50
C VAL A 127 -12.14 -7.66 -2.38
N VAL A 128 -13.15 -6.85 -2.12
CA VAL A 128 -14.47 -6.93 -2.76
C VAL A 128 -14.63 -5.80 -3.76
N LYS A 129 -15.26 -6.09 -4.91
CA LYS A 129 -15.65 -5.04 -5.86
C LYS A 129 -16.74 -4.14 -5.26
N VAL A 130 -16.66 -2.84 -5.52
CA VAL A 130 -17.62 -1.84 -5.01
C VAL A 130 -19.08 -2.24 -5.28
N ALA A 131 -19.35 -2.74 -6.49
CA ALA A 131 -20.69 -3.12 -6.94
C ALA A 131 -21.35 -4.24 -6.11
N HIS A 132 -20.58 -5.00 -5.33
CA HIS A 132 -21.06 -6.12 -4.51
C HIS A 132 -20.75 -5.93 -3.02
N TYR A 133 -20.23 -4.75 -2.65
CA TYR A 133 -19.76 -4.50 -1.30
C TYR A 133 -20.88 -4.66 -0.27
N TYR A 134 -22.04 -4.05 -0.50
CA TYR A 134 -23.14 -4.10 0.45
C TYR A 134 -23.69 -5.53 0.61
N GLU A 135 -23.86 -6.26 -0.48
CA GLU A 135 -24.41 -7.61 -0.47
C GLU A 135 -23.46 -8.60 0.22
N VAL A 136 -22.15 -8.45 0.04
CA VAL A 136 -21.14 -9.24 0.75
C VAL A 136 -21.15 -8.90 2.24
N MET A 137 -21.20 -7.62 2.61
CA MET A 137 -21.28 -7.20 4.01
C MET A 137 -22.56 -7.71 4.68
N GLU A 138 -23.69 -7.67 3.97
CA GLU A 138 -24.95 -8.23 4.43
C GLU A 138 -24.87 -9.75 4.62
N LEU A 139 -24.24 -10.48 3.70
CA LEU A 139 -23.99 -11.91 3.84
C LEU A 139 -23.15 -12.19 5.09
N LEU A 140 -22.01 -11.51 5.26
CA LEU A 140 -21.13 -11.69 6.42
C LEU A 140 -21.89 -11.48 7.74
N LYS A 141 -22.82 -10.54 7.79
CA LYS A 141 -23.65 -10.28 8.97
C LYS A 141 -24.74 -11.34 9.20
N LYS A 142 -25.50 -11.67 8.16
CA LYS A 142 -26.76 -12.43 8.26
C LYS A 142 -26.59 -13.93 8.12
N ASP A 143 -25.51 -14.40 7.50
CA ASP A 143 -25.30 -15.82 7.28
C ASP A 143 -25.13 -16.57 8.62
N PRO A 144 -25.93 -17.62 8.91
CA PRO A 144 -25.85 -18.38 10.15
C PRO A 144 -24.50 -19.06 10.41
N GLU A 145 -23.72 -19.31 9.35
CA GLU A 145 -22.41 -19.94 9.47
C GLU A 145 -21.30 -18.92 9.80
N LEU A 146 -21.46 -17.66 9.41
CA LEU A 146 -20.45 -16.60 9.55
C LEU A 146 -20.73 -15.67 10.75
N VAL A 147 -21.96 -15.13 10.81
CA VAL A 147 -22.49 -14.26 11.87
C VAL A 147 -21.47 -13.26 12.43
N PHE A 148 -20.98 -12.36 11.57
CA PHE A 148 -20.08 -11.28 12.00
C PHE A 148 -20.84 -10.19 12.77
N SER A 149 -21.03 -10.42 14.06
CA SER A 149 -21.88 -9.56 14.90
C SER A 149 -21.24 -8.21 15.23
N TYR A 150 -19.92 -8.12 15.26
CA TYR A 150 -19.18 -6.93 15.71
C TYR A 150 -18.33 -6.32 14.59
N MET A 151 -18.38 -5.00 14.46
CA MET A 151 -17.46 -4.21 13.64
C MET A 151 -16.44 -3.57 14.58
N SER A 152 -15.17 -3.93 14.39
CA SER A 152 -14.08 -3.48 15.26
C SER A 152 -13.56 -2.12 14.86
N GLU A 153 -13.40 -1.89 13.55
CA GLU A 153 -12.89 -0.64 13.00
C GLU A 153 -13.33 -0.52 11.54
N LEU A 154 -13.43 0.73 11.10
CA LEU A 154 -13.56 1.11 9.70
C LEU A 154 -12.64 2.30 9.51
N HIS A 155 -11.81 2.25 8.47
CA HIS A 155 -10.96 3.37 8.10
C HIS A 155 -10.81 3.44 6.58
N ALA A 156 -10.60 4.65 6.07
CA ALA A 156 -10.26 4.89 4.69
C ALA A 156 -8.79 5.31 4.56
N THR A 157 -8.16 4.99 3.44
CA THR A 157 -6.76 5.34 3.15
C THR A 157 -6.64 5.84 1.71
N ASP A 158 -5.89 6.94 1.52
CA ASP A 158 -5.54 7.46 0.19
C ASP A 158 -4.16 6.91 -0.25
N PHE A 159 -4.16 6.13 -1.33
CA PHE A 159 -2.95 5.60 -1.98
C PHE A 159 -2.46 6.46 -3.15
N ALA A 160 -2.92 7.71 -3.26
CA ALA A 160 -2.67 8.68 -4.33
C ALA A 160 -3.15 8.28 -5.74
N THR A 161 -3.32 6.98 -5.99
CA THR A 161 -3.86 6.42 -7.24
C THR A 161 -5.32 5.99 -7.11
N HIS A 162 -5.70 5.55 -5.91
CA HIS A 162 -7.04 5.08 -5.57
C HIS A 162 -7.27 5.30 -4.07
N MET A 163 -8.53 5.25 -3.64
CA MET A 163 -8.86 5.17 -2.22
C MET A 163 -9.19 3.73 -1.85
N GLU A 164 -8.89 3.35 -0.61
CA GLU A 164 -9.33 2.08 -0.05
C GLU A 164 -10.12 2.31 1.22
N VAL A 165 -11.23 1.59 1.37
CA VAL A 165 -11.94 1.46 2.65
C VAL A 165 -11.67 0.07 3.20
N TYR A 166 -11.26 0.01 4.46
CA TYR A 166 -10.97 -1.19 5.21
C TYR A 166 -11.96 -1.32 6.36
N VAL A 167 -12.58 -2.49 6.49
CA VAL A 167 -13.48 -2.81 7.59
C VAL A 167 -13.03 -4.09 8.26
N HIS A 168 -12.81 -4.03 9.57
CA HIS A 168 -12.50 -5.21 10.36
C HIS A 168 -13.74 -5.68 11.11
N LEU A 169 -14.12 -6.94 10.88
CA LEU A 169 -15.28 -7.58 11.47
C LEU A 169 -14.85 -8.74 12.36
N PHE A 170 -15.63 -8.97 13.42
CA PHE A 170 -15.42 -10.06 14.37
C PHE A 170 -16.72 -10.79 14.67
N SER A 171 -16.64 -12.11 14.68
CA SER A 171 -17.71 -13.02 15.08
C SER A 171 -17.43 -13.57 16.46
N TYR A 172 -18.16 -13.12 17.48
CA TYR A 172 -18.00 -13.63 18.85
C TYR A 172 -18.39 -15.10 18.99
N GLY A 173 -19.41 -15.54 18.26
CA GLY A 173 -19.90 -16.92 18.32
C GLY A 173 -18.87 -17.92 17.78
N LYS A 174 -18.14 -17.55 16.72
CA LYS A 174 -17.13 -18.41 16.08
C LYS A 174 -15.70 -18.08 16.52
N LYS A 175 -15.49 -16.96 17.22
CA LYS A 175 -14.17 -16.41 17.59
C LYS A 175 -13.27 -16.20 16.37
N GLN A 176 -13.87 -15.67 15.31
CA GLN A 176 -13.23 -15.49 14.01
C GLN A 176 -13.26 -14.02 13.60
N SER A 177 -12.18 -13.57 12.96
CA SER A 177 -12.10 -12.24 12.36
C SER A 177 -12.08 -12.35 10.83
N VAL A 178 -12.53 -11.28 10.19
CA VAL A 178 -12.37 -11.06 8.76
C VAL A 178 -12.17 -9.57 8.51
N ALA A 179 -11.30 -9.25 7.57
CA ALA A 179 -11.13 -7.91 7.05
C ALA A 179 -11.72 -7.83 5.65
N VAL A 180 -12.46 -6.77 5.37
CA VAL A 180 -13.04 -6.48 4.07
C VAL A 180 -12.42 -5.19 3.56
N LYS A 181 -11.84 -5.25 2.37
CA LYS A 181 -11.25 -4.13 1.64
C LYS A 181 -12.06 -3.86 0.40
N VAL A 182 -12.21 -2.58 0.07
CA VAL A 182 -12.81 -2.15 -1.20
C VAL A 182 -11.97 -1.02 -1.78
N LYS A 183 -11.62 -1.15 -3.06
CA LYS A 183 -10.91 -0.13 -3.82
C LYS A 183 -11.92 0.79 -4.49
N LEU A 184 -11.75 2.08 -4.28
CA LEU A 184 -12.60 3.15 -4.77
C LEU A 184 -11.81 4.04 -5.72
N ASP A 185 -12.53 4.72 -6.61
CA ASP A 185 -11.96 5.81 -7.38
C ASP A 185 -11.49 6.93 -6.43
N ARG A 186 -10.39 7.61 -6.78
CA ARG A 186 -9.82 8.65 -5.91
C ARG A 186 -10.54 9.99 -6.05
N ASP A 187 -11.00 10.32 -7.25
CA ASP A 187 -11.66 11.59 -7.55
C ASP A 187 -13.09 11.55 -7.04
N GLU A 188 -13.77 10.42 -7.22
CA GLU A 188 -15.14 10.19 -6.77
C GLU A 188 -15.28 8.92 -5.89
N PRO A 189 -14.72 8.93 -4.66
CA PRO A 189 -14.77 7.78 -3.77
C PRO A 189 -16.18 7.59 -3.21
N ARG A 190 -16.93 6.64 -3.79
CA ARG A 190 -18.31 6.30 -3.37
C ARG A 190 -18.44 4.84 -3.01
N VAL A 191 -19.14 4.56 -1.91
CA VAL A 191 -19.41 3.20 -1.45
C VAL A 191 -20.75 3.14 -0.68
N PRO A 192 -21.51 2.03 -0.71
CA PRO A 192 -22.68 1.89 0.13
C PRO A 192 -22.34 1.92 1.63
N SER A 193 -23.16 2.60 2.42
CA SER A 193 -23.07 2.63 3.89
C SER A 193 -23.44 1.28 4.50
N ILE A 194 -22.76 0.89 5.57
CA ILE A 194 -23.03 -0.32 6.35
C ILE A 194 -23.66 -0.03 7.71
N VAL A 195 -24.04 1.22 7.99
CA VAL A 195 -24.70 1.65 9.24
C VAL A 195 -25.98 0.86 9.54
N SER A 196 -26.73 0.48 8.49
CA SER A 196 -27.92 -0.35 8.61
C SER A 196 -27.62 -1.77 9.13
N LEU A 197 -26.41 -2.28 8.92
CA LEU A 197 -25.95 -3.60 9.34
C LEU A 197 -25.21 -3.56 10.68
N TRP A 198 -24.38 -2.54 10.89
CA TRP A 198 -23.69 -2.26 12.16
C TRP A 198 -23.83 -0.78 12.51
N SER A 199 -24.63 -0.48 13.53
CA SER A 199 -24.83 0.91 13.99
C SER A 199 -23.54 1.59 14.45
N GLY A 200 -22.50 0.82 14.79
CA GLY A 200 -21.16 1.33 15.11
C GLY A 200 -20.41 1.94 13.93
N ALA A 201 -20.90 1.78 12.69
CA ALA A 201 -20.28 2.35 11.49
C ALA A 201 -20.57 3.86 11.30
N ASP A 202 -21.56 4.42 12.01
CA ASP A 202 -21.98 5.83 11.83
C ASP A 202 -20.82 6.81 12.02
N TRP A 203 -20.03 6.64 13.09
CA TRP A 203 -18.93 7.55 13.39
C TRP A 203 -17.74 7.37 12.44
N PRO A 204 -17.24 6.15 12.20
CA PRO A 204 -16.14 5.93 11.25
C PRO A 204 -16.46 6.33 9.80
N GLU A 205 -17.69 6.09 9.33
CA GLU A 205 -18.09 6.52 7.98
C GLU A 205 -18.09 8.05 7.86
N ARG A 206 -18.57 8.75 8.90
CA ARG A 206 -18.51 10.22 8.96
C ARG A 206 -17.08 10.74 9.08
N GLU A 207 -16.21 10.07 9.82
CA GLU A 207 -14.79 10.41 9.92
C GLU A 207 -14.09 10.27 8.55
N ALA A 208 -14.30 9.15 7.85
CA ALA A 208 -13.77 8.93 6.52
C ALA A 208 -14.31 9.95 5.49
N TYR A 209 -15.58 10.35 5.61
CA TYR A 209 -16.14 11.44 4.83
C TYR A 209 -15.47 12.78 5.13
N ASP A 210 -15.30 13.12 6.41
CA ASP A 210 -14.75 14.42 6.81
C ASP A 210 -13.26 14.60 6.46
N LEU A 211 -12.47 13.54 6.64
CA LEU A 211 -11.03 13.59 6.47
C LEU A 211 -10.54 13.26 5.06
N LEU A 212 -11.26 12.40 4.35
CA LEU A 212 -10.88 11.88 3.02
C LEU A 212 -11.93 12.15 1.94
N GLY A 213 -13.14 12.54 2.28
CA GLY A 213 -14.20 12.83 1.31
C GLY A 213 -14.85 11.59 0.71
N VAL A 214 -14.76 10.43 1.39
CA VAL A 214 -15.44 9.20 0.95
C VAL A 214 -16.94 9.34 1.18
N VAL A 215 -17.73 9.21 0.12
CA VAL A 215 -19.19 9.32 0.18
C VAL A 215 -19.81 7.95 0.45
N PHE A 216 -20.49 7.83 1.59
CA PHE A 216 -21.21 6.63 2.00
C PHE A 216 -22.69 6.74 1.62
N GLU A 217 -23.11 6.02 0.58
CA GLU A 217 -24.48 6.08 0.07
C GLU A 217 -25.46 5.36 1.00
N GLY A 218 -26.55 6.02 1.38
CA GLY A 218 -27.55 5.49 2.32
C GLY A 218 -27.24 5.74 3.80
N HIS A 219 -26.16 6.48 4.12
CA HIS A 219 -25.85 6.86 5.49
C HIS A 219 -26.89 7.87 6.05
N PRO A 220 -27.43 7.67 7.26
CA PRO A 220 -28.54 8.48 7.79
C PRO A 220 -28.18 9.95 8.07
N ASN A 221 -26.92 10.23 8.41
CA ASN A 221 -26.45 11.59 8.73
C ASN A 221 -25.00 11.82 8.29
N LEU A 222 -24.73 11.77 6.99
CA LEU A 222 -23.37 11.94 6.47
C LEU A 222 -22.99 13.43 6.48
N LYS A 223 -22.33 13.84 7.57
CA LYS A 223 -21.84 15.21 7.79
C LYS A 223 -20.49 15.16 8.50
N ARG A 224 -19.72 16.25 8.37
CA ARG A 224 -18.45 16.44 9.08
C ARG A 224 -18.60 16.19 10.58
N ILE A 225 -17.52 15.77 11.24
CA ILE A 225 -17.54 15.42 12.67
C ILE A 225 -16.30 15.92 13.42
N LEU A 226 -15.14 16.01 12.76
CA LEU A 226 -13.88 16.49 13.30
C LEU A 226 -13.56 17.91 12.84
N MET A 227 -13.78 18.23 11.57
CA MET A 227 -13.50 19.55 11.02
C MET A 227 -14.69 20.51 11.22
N PRO A 228 -14.42 21.82 11.37
CA PRO A 228 -15.44 22.84 11.33
C PRO A 228 -16.29 22.78 10.05
N ASP A 229 -17.55 23.23 10.14
CA ASP A 229 -18.49 23.20 9.01
C ASP A 229 -18.03 24.06 7.81
N ASP A 230 -17.24 25.10 8.08
CA ASP A 230 -16.64 26.02 7.12
C ASP A 230 -15.30 25.53 6.54
N TRP A 231 -14.81 24.36 6.96
CA TRP A 231 -13.56 23.81 6.46
C TRP A 231 -13.65 23.42 4.99
N ILE A 232 -12.66 23.85 4.21
CA ILE A 232 -12.57 23.58 2.77
C ILE A 232 -11.54 22.47 2.54
N GLY A 233 -11.96 21.39 1.88
CA GLY A 233 -11.10 20.25 1.55
C GLY A 233 -11.11 19.13 2.59
N TYR A 234 -10.15 18.21 2.42
CA TYR A 234 -10.07 16.93 3.11
C TYR A 234 -8.62 16.69 3.62
N PRO A 235 -8.33 16.96 4.90
CA PRO A 235 -6.97 17.03 5.43
C PRO A 235 -6.08 15.79 5.24
N LEU A 236 -6.66 14.59 5.15
CA LEU A 236 -5.89 13.35 5.02
C LEU A 236 -5.63 12.94 3.58
N ARG A 237 -6.14 13.68 2.59
CA ARG A 237 -5.77 13.43 1.19
C ARG A 237 -4.32 13.84 0.94
N LYS A 238 -3.62 13.10 0.10
CA LYS A 238 -2.18 13.32 -0.15
C LYS A 238 -1.87 14.61 -0.91
N ASP A 239 -2.85 15.18 -1.58
CA ASP A 239 -2.79 16.45 -2.31
C ASP A 239 -3.34 17.64 -1.51
N TYR A 240 -3.72 17.44 -0.24
CA TYR A 240 -4.18 18.53 0.60
C TYR A 240 -3.04 19.48 0.93
N GLU A 241 -3.19 20.75 0.57
CA GLU A 241 -2.29 21.83 0.97
C GLU A 241 -2.83 22.49 2.24
N PRO A 242 -2.09 22.42 3.37
CA PRO A 242 -2.47 23.11 4.60
C PRO A 242 -2.56 24.62 4.39
N PHE A 243 -3.58 25.25 4.99
CA PHE A 243 -3.83 26.69 4.88
C PHE A 243 -2.66 27.56 5.40
N ASP A 244 -1.78 26.99 6.23
CA ASP A 244 -0.61 27.62 6.83
C ASP A 244 0.69 27.40 6.04
N ALA A 245 0.66 26.74 4.88
CA ALA A 245 1.81 26.54 4.01
C ALA A 245 2.23 27.86 3.31
N GLY A 246 2.82 28.78 4.07
CA GLY A 246 3.31 30.06 3.54
C GLY A 246 3.44 31.22 4.54
N VAL A 247 3.28 30.97 5.85
CA VAL A 247 3.47 31.99 6.91
C VAL A 247 4.76 31.74 7.69
#